data_AF-A0AAV3P950-F1
#
_entry.id   AF-A0AAV3P950-F1
#
_cell.length_a   1.000
_cell.length_b   1.000
_cell.length_c   1.000
_cell.angle_alpha   90.00
_cell.angle_beta   90.00
_cell.angle_gamma   90.00
#
_symmetry.space_group_name_H-M   'P 1'
#
loop_
_entity.id
_entity.type
_entity.pdbx_description
1 polymer ?
#
loop_
_entity_poly.entity_id
_entity_poly.type
_entity_poly.pdbx_seq_one_letter_code
_entity_poly.pdbx_strand_id
1 'polypeptide(L)'
;MPRGFRMPKFKTFSGFGDPSNHLKSFNSHLSFWASDDEVYARAFLSSLSGQNLKWFYKLPPNFIDCWQDLVDLFMDKFGASIVADADERT
;
A
#
# COMPACT_ATOMS: atom_id res chain seq x y z
N MET A 1 -4.71 6.48 -18.30
CA MET A 1 -3.23 6.68 -18.20
C MET A 1 -2.72 7.30 -19.50
N PRO A 2 -2.00 8.43 -19.46
CA PRO A 2 -1.41 9.05 -20.65
C PRO A 2 -0.40 8.14 -21.35
N ARG A 3 -0.26 8.28 -22.66
CA ARG A 3 0.77 7.58 -23.44
C ARG A 3 2.16 8.08 -23.02
N GLY A 4 2.94 7.21 -22.38
CA GLY A 4 4.29 7.52 -21.88
C GLY A 4 4.41 7.63 -20.35
N PHE A 5 3.31 7.47 -19.61
CA PHE A 5 3.37 7.39 -18.15
C PHE A 5 4.14 6.13 -17.72
N ARG A 6 5.40 6.33 -17.30
CA ARG A 6 6.14 5.30 -16.57
C ARG A 6 5.78 5.44 -15.12
N MET A 7 5.05 4.45 -14.59
CA MET A 7 4.80 4.37 -13.17
C MET A 7 6.14 4.44 -12.41
N PRO A 8 6.31 5.34 -11.44
CA PRO A 8 7.49 5.35 -10.60
C PRO A 8 7.68 3.95 -10.00
N LYS A 9 8.93 3.49 -9.91
CA LYS A 9 9.21 2.22 -9.23
C LYS A 9 9.03 2.43 -7.73
N PHE A 10 7.89 2.04 -7.19
CA PHE A 10 7.68 2.02 -5.74
C PHE A 10 8.47 0.88 -5.11
N LYS A 11 8.99 1.10 -3.91
CA LYS A 11 9.55 0.02 -3.11
C LYS A 11 8.43 -0.97 -2.79
N THR A 12 8.58 -2.21 -3.22
CA THR A 12 7.55 -3.23 -3.02
C THR A 12 7.41 -3.58 -1.54
N PHE A 13 6.19 -3.57 -1.01
CA PHE A 13 5.89 -4.02 0.34
C PHE A 13 5.64 -5.53 0.35
N SER A 14 6.64 -6.29 0.79
CA SER A 14 6.61 -7.75 0.92
C SER A 14 5.97 -8.25 2.22
N GLY A 15 5.42 -7.36 3.06
CA GLY A 15 4.88 -7.70 4.39
C GLY A 15 5.90 -7.61 5.53
N PHE A 16 7.17 -7.34 5.22
CA PHE A 16 8.23 -7.13 6.21
C PHE A 16 8.56 -5.63 6.33
N GLY A 17 8.45 -5.09 7.54
CA GLY A 17 8.73 -3.68 7.86
C GLY A 17 7.50 -2.88 8.27
N ASP A 18 7.72 -1.62 8.66
CA ASP A 18 6.67 -0.72 9.18
C ASP A 18 5.68 -0.30 8.07
N PRO A 19 4.39 -0.72 8.14
CA PRO A 19 3.37 -0.37 7.15
C PRO A 19 3.06 1.13 7.11
N SER A 20 3.14 1.82 8.26
CA SER A 20 2.95 3.28 8.35
C SER A 20 4.08 4.02 7.62
N ASN A 21 5.32 3.55 7.77
CA ASN A 21 6.46 4.12 7.07
C ASN A 21 6.38 3.87 5.54
N HIS A 22 5.88 2.70 5.13
CA HIS A 22 5.59 2.42 3.72
C HIS A 22 4.55 3.40 3.16
N LEU A 23 3.43 3.59 3.88
CA LEU A 23 2.38 4.55 3.49
C LEU A 23 2.89 5.98 3.41
N LYS A 24 3.66 6.46 4.39
CA LYS A 24 4.23 7.82 4.37
C LYS A 24 5.14 8.04 3.16
N SER A 25 6.01 7.07 2.89
CA SER A 25 6.92 7.11 1.74
C SER A 25 6.16 7.07 0.42
N PHE A 26 5.13 6.23 0.34
CA PHE A 26 4.27 6.11 -0.83
C PHE A 26 3.49 7.40 -1.09
N ASN A 27 2.82 7.94 -0.07
CA ASN A 27 1.98 9.13 -0.16
C ASN A 27 2.82 10.37 -0.55
N SER A 28 4.01 10.52 0.03
CA SER A 28 4.95 11.60 -0.32
C SER A 28 5.47 11.50 -1.75
N HIS A 29 5.69 10.29 -2.25
CA HIS A 29 6.10 10.11 -3.64
C HIS A 29 4.94 10.36 -4.60
N LEU A 30 3.74 9.85 -4.31
CA LEU A 30 2.62 9.91 -5.24
C LEU A 30 1.99 11.29 -5.32
N SER A 31 1.99 12.06 -4.24
CA SER A 31 1.47 13.43 -4.20
C SER A 31 2.17 14.37 -5.17
N PHE A 32 3.38 14.04 -5.58
CA PHE A 32 4.11 14.77 -6.61
C PHE A 32 3.57 14.50 -8.03
N TRP A 33 2.98 13.33 -8.28
CA TRP A 33 2.56 12.87 -9.60
C TRP A 33 1.05 12.88 -9.80
N ALA A 34 0.27 12.74 -8.73
CA ALA A 34 -1.17 12.60 -8.77
C ALA A 34 -1.83 13.16 -7.50
N SER A 35 -3.08 13.58 -7.65
CA SER A 35 -3.96 14.02 -6.57
C SER A 35 -5.32 13.30 -6.61
N ASP A 36 -5.45 12.28 -7.45
CA ASP A 36 -6.68 11.55 -7.70
C ASP A 36 -6.63 10.21 -6.98
N ASP A 37 -7.60 9.96 -6.09
CA ASP A 37 -7.70 8.76 -5.25
C ASP A 37 -7.67 7.46 -6.08
N GLU A 38 -8.21 7.48 -7.29
CA GLU A 38 -8.18 6.32 -8.18
C GLU A 38 -6.74 6.02 -8.66
N VAL A 39 -5.96 7.07 -8.91
CA VAL A 39 -4.53 6.92 -9.27
C VAL A 39 -3.74 6.42 -8.07
N TYR A 40 -4.07 6.90 -6.86
CA TYR A 40 -3.49 6.42 -5.61
C TYR A 40 -3.72 4.94 -5.37
N ALA A 41 -4.98 4.49 -5.47
CA ALA A 41 -5.33 3.09 -5.29
C ALA A 41 -4.61 2.19 -6.32
N ARG A 42 -4.66 2.55 -7.62
CA ARG A 42 -3.99 1.74 -8.67
C ARG A 42 -2.47 1.69 -8.50
N ALA A 43 -1.84 2.80 -8.13
CA ALA A 43 -0.41 2.84 -7.90
C ALA A 43 -0.01 2.03 -6.67
N PHE A 44 -0.82 2.03 -5.62
CA PHE A 44 -0.57 1.26 -4.40
C PHE A 44 -0.68 -0.24 -4.65
N LEU A 45 -1.61 -0.68 -5.49
CA LEU A 45 -1.65 -2.09 -5.93
C LEU A 45 -0.35 -2.53 -6.58
N SER A 46 0.33 -1.61 -7.27
CA SER A 46 1.62 -1.90 -7.90
C SER A 46 2.78 -1.90 -6.90
N SER A 47 2.61 -1.34 -5.69
CA SER A 47 3.58 -1.47 -4.60
C SER A 47 3.38 -2.72 -3.76
N LEU A 48 2.25 -3.41 -3.86
CA LEU A 48 1.99 -4.68 -3.17
C LEU A 48 2.52 -5.88 -3.98
N SER A 49 3.00 -6.92 -3.29
CA SER A 49 3.38 -8.18 -3.94
C SER A 49 2.82 -9.42 -3.25
N GLY A 50 2.72 -10.52 -4.01
CA GLY A 50 2.40 -11.84 -3.48
C GLY A 50 1.03 -11.92 -2.79
N GLN A 51 1.03 -12.31 -1.51
CA GLN A 51 -0.21 -12.47 -0.72
C GLN A 51 -0.92 -11.14 -0.43
N ASN A 52 -0.18 -10.03 -0.45
CA ASN A 52 -0.73 -8.72 -0.17
C ASN A 52 -1.71 -8.28 -1.27
N LEU A 53 -1.30 -8.45 -2.52
CA LEU A 53 -2.17 -8.17 -3.66
C LEU A 53 -3.42 -9.09 -3.69
N LYS A 54 -3.30 -10.33 -3.23
CA LYS A 54 -4.42 -11.27 -3.17
C LYS A 54 -5.49 -10.87 -2.15
N TRP A 55 -5.14 -10.22 -1.03
CA TRP A 55 -6.17 -9.71 -0.12
C TRP A 55 -7.00 -8.63 -0.81
N PHE A 56 -6.34 -7.74 -1.55
CA PHE A 56 -7.01 -6.62 -2.19
C PHE A 56 -8.06 -7.10 -3.20
N TYR A 57 -7.73 -8.11 -4.01
CA TYR A 57 -8.70 -8.70 -4.95
C TYR A 57 -9.86 -9.47 -4.29
N LYS A 58 -9.79 -9.73 -2.97
CA LYS A 58 -10.90 -10.32 -2.22
C LYS A 58 -11.86 -9.29 -1.64
N LEU A 59 -11.53 -8.00 -1.73
CA LEU A 59 -12.43 -6.94 -1.27
C LEU A 59 -13.67 -6.87 -2.20
N PRO A 60 -14.87 -6.63 -1.64
CA PRO A 60 -16.06 -6.46 -2.47
C PRO A 60 -15.95 -5.22 -3.37
N PRO A 61 -16.67 -5.19 -4.51
CA PRO A 61 -16.75 -3.99 -5.33
C PRO A 61 -17.36 -2.83 -4.53
N ASN A 62 -16.85 -1.61 -4.74
CA ASN A 62 -17.23 -0.39 -4.01
C ASN A 62 -16.96 -0.43 -2.50
N PHE A 63 -15.99 -1.22 -2.05
CA PHE A 63 -15.57 -1.24 -0.65
C PHE A 63 -14.54 -0.16 -0.30
N ILE A 64 -13.95 0.47 -1.32
CA ILE A 64 -12.99 1.56 -1.20
C ILE A 64 -13.58 2.71 -1.99
N ASP A 65 -14.14 3.71 -1.29
CA ASP A 65 -14.71 4.90 -1.91
C ASP A 65 -13.65 5.99 -2.10
N CYS A 66 -12.65 6.02 -1.22
CA CYS A 66 -11.54 6.97 -1.29
C CYS A 66 -10.20 6.35 -0.92
N TRP A 67 -9.10 7.09 -1.15
CA TRP A 67 -7.76 6.64 -0.77
C TRP A 67 -7.65 6.35 0.73
N GLN A 68 -8.35 7.12 1.57
CA GLN A 68 -8.32 6.95 3.02
C GLN A 68 -8.90 5.59 3.47
N ASP A 69 -9.98 5.10 2.83
CA ASP A 69 -10.55 3.79 3.15
C ASP A 69 -9.54 2.67 2.89
N LEU A 70 -8.77 2.81 1.80
CA LEU A 70 -7.71 1.87 1.47
C LEU A 70 -6.60 1.88 2.53
N VAL A 71 -6.18 3.07 2.96
CA VAL A 71 -5.18 3.26 4.01
C VAL A 71 -5.63 2.61 5.31
N ASP A 72 -6.87 2.83 5.72
CA ASP A 72 -7.41 2.29 6.96
C ASP A 72 -7.51 0.76 6.90
N LEU A 73 -7.99 0.19 5.79
CA LEU A 73 -8.00 -1.26 5.56
C LEU A 73 -6.59 -1.85 5.56
N PHE A 74 -5.62 -1.17 4.96
CA PHE A 74 -4.24 -1.63 4.97
C PHE A 74 -3.66 -1.65 6.38
N MET A 75 -3.92 -0.61 7.16
CA MET A 75 -3.46 -0.50 8.55
C MET A 75 -4.19 -1.49 9.48
N ASP A 76 -5.47 -1.77 9.26
CA ASP A 76 -6.17 -2.83 9.99
C ASP A 76 -5.54 -4.21 9.75
N LYS A 77 -5.21 -4.52 8.48
CA LYS A 77 -4.67 -5.82 8.10
C LYS A 77 -3.20 -6.02 8.45
N PHE A 78 -2.38 -4.96 8.37
CA PHE A 78 -0.92 -5.04 8.52
C PHE A 78 -0.35 -4.18 9.64
N GLY A 79 -1.09 -3.22 10.17
CA GLY A 79 -0.62 -2.31 11.23
C GLY A 79 -0.27 -3.01 12.53
N ALA A 80 -0.85 -4.19 12.79
CA ALA A 80 -0.49 -5.04 13.93
C ALA A 80 0.75 -5.92 13.68
N SER A 81 1.30 -5.96 12.47
CA SER A 81 2.44 -6.82 12.10
C SER A 81 3.79 -6.33 12.66
N ILE A 82 3.77 -5.41 13.63
CA ILE A 82 4.94 -4.88 14.34
C ILE A 82 5.55 -5.90 15.32
N VAL A 83 4.91 -7.05 15.58
CA VAL A 83 5.43 -8.02 16.55
C VAL A 83 5.47 -9.43 15.98
N ALA A 84 6.66 -9.87 15.56
CA ALA A 84 7.21 -11.21 15.79
C ALA A 84 8.59 -11.37 15.12
N ASP A 85 9.60 -10.56 15.47
CA ASP A 85 11.00 -11.01 15.52
C ASP A 85 11.87 -10.02 16.32
N ALA A 86 11.53 -9.83 17.59
CA ALA A 86 12.43 -9.21 18.55
C ALA A 86 12.33 -9.94 19.89
N ASP A 87 12.43 -11.27 19.84
CA ASP A 87 12.76 -12.10 21.00
C ASP A 87 13.76 -13.18 20.55
N GLU A 88 14.99 -12.77 20.25
CA GLU A 88 16.13 -13.68 20.38
C GLU A 88 17.39 -12.88 20.71
N ARG A 89 17.64 -12.70 22.01
CA ARG A 89 18.95 -12.94 22.63
C ARG A 89 18.88 -12.82 24.14
N THR A 90 18.67 -13.99 24.74
CA THR A 90 19.32 -14.43 25.98
C THR A 90 20.82 -14.20 25.95
#